data_AF-A0A517QMP3-F1
#
_entry.id   AF-A0A517QMP3-F1
#
_cell.length_a   1.000
_cell.length_b   1.000
_cell.length_c   1.000
_cell.angle_alpha   90.00
_cell.angle_beta   90.00
_cell.angle_gamma   90.00
#
_symmetry.space_group_name_H-M   'P 1'
#
loop_
_entity.id
_entity.type
_entity.pdbx_description
1 polymer ?
#
loop_
_entity_poly.entity_id
_entity_poly.type
_entity_poly.pdbx_seq_one_letter_code
_entity_poly.pdbx_strand_id
1 'polypeptide(L)'
;MPKQTILIIEDEQAIIDVLSYNLTKEGFEVITANDGQKGVQLAESVLPDLVILDLMLPVIDGLQVCRTLRGRAKTQDLRILMLTARSEEVDEIVGFNMGADDYVSKPFKIKPLVHRIKALLRRSPSNRQSKETISIEGIEVDRLHHVAKLNEKELQLTPTEFDILWTLARQPGRPFSRLELMDRCRGEDANSLERTIDVHIRSLRIKLGDHSTFIDTVRGIGYRFQLK
;
A
#
# COMPACT_ATOMS: atom_id res chain seq x y z
N MET A 1 25.63 -12.40 3.91
CA MET A 1 24.64 -11.36 3.58
C MET A 1 24.36 -10.57 4.86
N PRO A 2 24.16 -9.25 4.80
CA PRO A 2 23.77 -8.48 5.98
C PRO A 2 22.46 -9.05 6.54
N LYS A 3 22.37 -9.11 7.86
CA LYS A 3 21.21 -9.66 8.57
C LYS A 3 20.05 -8.67 8.41
N GLN A 4 18.90 -9.12 7.92
CA GLN A 4 17.73 -8.24 7.79
C GLN A 4 17.20 -7.90 9.18
N THR A 5 16.87 -6.63 9.39
CA THR A 5 16.43 -6.10 10.68
C THR A 5 14.90 -6.00 10.73
N ILE A 6 14.30 -6.55 11.78
CA ILE A 6 12.87 -6.50 12.05
C ILE A 6 12.64 -5.72 13.34
N LEU A 7 11.81 -4.67 13.28
CA LEU A 7 11.33 -3.96 14.45
C LEU A 7 9.97 -4.52 14.87
N ILE A 8 9.83 -4.93 16.13
CA ILE A 8 8.56 -5.35 16.73
C ILE A 8 8.06 -4.21 17.62
N ILE A 9 6.83 -3.76 17.40
CA ILE A 9 6.15 -2.75 18.22
C ILE A 9 4.91 -3.42 18.82
N GLU A 10 4.99 -3.78 20.09
CA GLU A 10 4.03 -4.63 20.81
C GLU A 10 4.21 -4.40 22.31
N ASP A 11 3.14 -4.27 23.10
CA ASP A 11 3.23 -4.04 24.54
C ASP A 11 3.20 -5.34 25.37
N GLU A 12 2.67 -6.43 24.82
CA GLU A 12 2.65 -7.73 25.50
C GLU A 12 4.02 -8.43 25.44
N GLN A 13 4.74 -8.45 26.57
CA GLN A 13 6.08 -9.05 26.67
C GLN A 13 6.12 -10.53 26.23
N ALA A 14 5.08 -11.30 26.53
CA ALA A 14 5.01 -12.71 26.11
C ALA A 14 4.99 -12.86 24.58
N ILE A 15 4.33 -11.95 23.86
CA ILE A 15 4.30 -11.93 22.39
C ILE A 15 5.68 -11.51 21.86
N ILE A 16 6.26 -10.46 22.43
CA ILE A 16 7.61 -10.00 22.09
C ILE A 16 8.63 -11.13 22.20
N ASP A 17 8.63 -11.87 23.32
CA ASP A 17 9.59 -12.93 23.59
C ASP A 17 9.46 -14.08 22.57
N VAL A 18 8.22 -14.51 22.32
CA VAL A 18 7.92 -15.58 21.36
C VAL A 18 8.33 -15.18 19.95
N LEU A 19 7.99 -13.97 19.51
CA LEU A 19 8.35 -13.47 18.18
C LEU A 19 9.87 -13.31 18.05
N SER A 20 10.50 -12.68 19.02
CA SER A 20 11.95 -12.41 19.02
C SER A 20 12.76 -13.69 18.96
N TYR A 21 12.39 -14.70 19.76
CA TYR A 21 13.04 -16.01 19.74
C TYR A 21 12.94 -16.68 18.37
N ASN A 22 11.73 -16.73 17.80
CA ASN A 22 11.52 -17.42 16.52
C ASN A 22 12.18 -16.68 15.35
N LEU A 23 12.10 -15.35 15.30
CA LEU A 23 12.70 -14.56 14.22
C LEU A 23 14.23 -14.55 14.29
N THR A 24 14.80 -14.50 15.50
CA THR A 24 16.26 -14.61 15.67
C THR A 24 16.77 -15.96 15.21
N LYS A 25 16.02 -17.05 15.51
CA LYS A 25 16.33 -18.42 15.05
C LYS A 25 16.27 -18.55 13.52
N GLU A 26 15.39 -17.79 12.87
CA GLU A 26 15.29 -17.72 11.41
C GLU A 26 16.36 -16.84 10.76
N GLY A 27 17.27 -16.27 11.57
CA GLY A 27 18.42 -15.51 11.08
C GLY A 27 18.16 -14.02 10.91
N PHE A 28 17.11 -13.46 11.50
CA PHE A 28 16.85 -12.00 11.52
C PHE A 28 17.55 -11.30 12.69
N GLU A 29 17.85 -10.02 12.53
CA GLU A 29 18.12 -9.11 13.65
C GLU A 29 16.78 -8.56 14.16
N VAL A 30 16.56 -8.59 15.47
CA VAL A 30 15.27 -8.20 16.06
C VAL A 30 15.50 -7.05 17.03
N ILE A 31 14.72 -5.99 16.85
CA ILE A 31 14.66 -4.82 17.72
C ILE A 31 13.22 -4.70 18.22
N THR A 32 13.02 -4.25 19.45
CA THR A 32 11.71 -4.20 20.08
C THR A 32 11.39 -2.82 20.65
N ALA A 33 10.12 -2.46 20.59
CA ALA A 33 9.53 -1.29 21.22
C ALA A 33 8.24 -1.69 21.92
N ASN A 34 8.06 -1.25 23.16
CA ASN A 34 6.93 -1.64 24.00
C ASN A 34 5.75 -0.64 23.91
N ASP A 35 5.89 0.38 23.07
CA ASP A 35 4.88 1.41 22.82
C ASP A 35 5.09 2.03 21.44
N GLY A 36 4.04 2.65 20.91
CA GLY A 36 4.07 3.22 19.56
C GLY A 36 5.02 4.40 19.41
N GLN A 37 5.21 5.22 20.46
CA GLN A 37 6.05 6.42 20.38
C GLN A 37 7.53 6.04 20.23
N LYS A 38 8.01 5.12 21.07
CA LYS A 38 9.34 4.53 20.97
C LYS A 38 9.49 3.75 19.66
N GLY A 39 8.43 3.06 19.23
CA GLY A 39 8.37 2.36 17.94
C GLY A 39 8.65 3.28 16.75
N VAL A 40 8.01 4.45 16.69
CA VAL A 40 8.25 5.46 15.65
C VAL A 40 9.69 5.96 15.69
N GLN A 41 10.22 6.31 16.87
CA GLN A 41 11.59 6.80 17.02
C GLN A 41 12.64 5.78 16.55
N LEU A 42 12.44 4.50 16.88
CA LEU A 42 13.32 3.41 16.47
C LEU A 42 13.21 3.14 14.97
N ALA A 43 12.00 3.18 14.40
CA ALA A 43 11.80 3.00 12.98
C ALA A 43 12.54 4.06 12.14
N GLU A 44 12.59 5.30 12.61
CA GLU A 44 13.29 6.39 11.91
C GLU A 44 14.81 6.37 12.06
N SER A 45 15.30 5.95 13.23
CA SER A 45 16.73 5.94 13.52
C SER A 45 17.42 4.72 12.90
N VAL A 46 16.77 3.55 12.93
CA VAL A 46 17.34 2.28 12.47
C VAL A 46 16.96 1.95 11.03
N LEU A 47 15.80 2.41 10.55
CA LEU A 47 15.26 2.07 9.22
C LEU A 47 15.20 0.55 8.99
N PRO A 48 14.41 -0.20 9.78
CA PRO A 48 14.33 -1.66 9.71
C PRO A 48 13.79 -2.13 8.34
N ASP A 49 14.11 -3.36 7.94
CA ASP A 49 13.60 -3.93 6.69
C ASP A 49 12.10 -4.24 6.74
N LEU A 50 11.58 -4.48 7.94
CA LEU A 50 10.18 -4.74 8.26
C LEU A 50 9.83 -4.26 9.68
N VAL A 51 8.64 -3.70 9.83
CA VAL A 51 7.99 -3.41 11.12
C VAL A 51 6.85 -4.40 11.33
N ILE A 52 6.84 -5.08 12.46
CA ILE A 52 5.69 -5.83 12.97
C ILE A 52 5.02 -4.93 14.00
N LEU A 53 3.75 -4.62 13.80
CA LEU A 53 3.05 -3.57 14.55
C LEU A 53 1.75 -4.12 15.13
N ASP A 54 1.59 -4.10 16.44
CA ASP A 54 0.28 -4.30 17.04
C ASP A 54 -0.62 -3.08 16.81
N LEU A 55 -1.90 -3.34 16.56
CA LEU A 55 -2.92 -2.29 16.50
C LEU A 55 -3.26 -1.73 17.87
N MET A 56 -3.27 -2.56 18.90
CA MET A 56 -3.76 -2.20 20.24
C MET A 56 -2.60 -1.82 21.17
N LEU A 57 -1.91 -0.72 20.84
CA LEU A 57 -0.80 -0.22 21.66
C LEU A 57 -1.25 0.82 22.69
N PRO A 58 -0.55 0.92 23.84
CA PRO A 58 -0.72 2.01 24.78
C PRO A 58 -0.13 3.32 24.21
N VAL A 59 -0.59 4.45 24.76
CA VAL A 59 -0.16 5.83 24.41
C VAL A 59 -0.64 6.29 23.03
N ILE A 60 -0.23 5.61 21.97
CA ILE A 60 -0.71 5.84 20.59
C ILE A 60 -1.06 4.51 19.94
N ASP A 61 -2.20 4.46 19.26
CA ASP A 61 -2.66 3.25 18.60
C ASP A 61 -1.79 2.89 17.37
N GLY A 62 -1.80 1.62 16.98
CA GLY A 62 -1.00 1.14 15.85
C GLY A 62 -1.40 1.74 14.50
N LEU A 63 -2.65 2.17 14.34
CA LEU A 63 -3.10 2.87 13.13
C LEU A 63 -2.42 4.24 13.02
N GLN A 64 -2.33 4.99 14.10
CA GLN A 64 -1.65 6.27 14.19
C GLN A 64 -0.14 6.12 14.02
N VAL A 65 0.47 5.07 14.57
CA VAL A 65 1.87 4.71 14.29
C VAL A 65 2.06 4.50 12.79
N CYS A 66 1.20 3.70 12.15
CA CYS A 66 1.27 3.46 10.72
C CYS A 66 1.13 4.75 9.90
N ARG A 67 0.13 5.61 10.19
CA ARG A 67 -0.01 6.93 9.53
C ARG A 67 1.25 7.78 9.68
N THR A 68 1.82 7.80 10.87
CA THR A 68 3.02 8.60 11.17
C THR A 68 4.21 8.10 10.36
N LEU A 69 4.43 6.78 10.31
CA LEU A 69 5.52 6.20 9.52
C LEU A 69 5.30 6.44 8.01
N ARG A 70 4.06 6.33 7.54
CA ARG A 70 3.68 6.57 6.15
C ARG A 70 3.81 8.03 5.72
N GLY A 71 3.51 8.98 6.60
CA GLY A 71 3.60 10.42 6.32
C GLY A 71 5.01 11.00 6.33
N ARG A 72 6.05 10.21 6.65
CA ARG A 72 7.43 10.70 6.76
C ARG A 72 8.30 10.14 5.65
N ALA A 73 8.99 11.01 4.92
CA ALA A 73 9.76 10.65 3.73
C ALA A 73 10.78 9.51 3.93
N LYS A 74 11.39 9.41 5.12
CA LYS A 74 12.37 8.35 5.44
C LYS A 74 11.73 6.98 5.69
N THR A 75 10.53 6.96 6.23
CA THR A 75 9.86 5.73 6.70
C THR A 75 8.63 5.36 5.87
N GLN A 76 8.24 6.22 4.93
CA GLN A 76 7.01 6.09 4.15
C GLN A 76 6.89 4.74 3.45
N ASP A 77 8.03 4.14 3.14
CA ASP A 77 8.07 2.90 2.42
C ASP A 77 8.51 1.67 3.24
N LEU A 78 8.69 1.80 4.56
CA LEU A 78 9.01 0.65 5.41
C LEU A 78 7.94 -0.44 5.23
N ARG A 79 8.33 -1.71 5.24
CA ARG A 79 7.31 -2.77 5.21
C ARG A 79 6.60 -2.80 6.56
N ILE A 80 5.29 -2.80 6.58
CA ILE A 80 4.51 -2.87 7.83
C ILE A 80 3.59 -4.09 7.79
N LEU A 81 3.79 -5.02 8.72
CA LEU A 81 2.93 -6.16 8.99
C LEU A 81 2.15 -5.89 10.28
N MET A 82 0.83 -5.74 10.17
CA MET A 82 -0.01 -5.47 11.34
C MET A 82 -0.44 -6.77 12.03
N LEU A 83 -0.44 -6.76 13.37
CA LEU A 83 -1.06 -7.78 14.21
C LEU A 83 -2.38 -7.21 14.75
N THR A 84 -3.47 -7.96 14.64
CA THR A 84 -4.80 -7.49 15.07
C THR A 84 -5.53 -8.54 15.90
N ALA A 85 -6.17 -8.15 17.00
CA ALA A 85 -7.11 -9.02 17.73
C ALA A 85 -8.53 -9.00 17.12
N ARG A 86 -8.82 -8.08 16.20
CA ARG A 86 -10.13 -7.90 15.60
C ARG A 86 -10.20 -8.60 14.25
N SER A 87 -11.15 -9.53 14.14
CA SER A 87 -11.44 -10.31 12.93
C SER A 87 -12.49 -9.65 12.03
N GLU A 88 -12.79 -8.36 12.21
CA GLU A 88 -13.79 -7.67 11.40
C GLU A 88 -13.16 -7.16 10.10
N GLU A 89 -13.77 -7.52 8.96
CA GLU A 89 -13.35 -7.15 7.59
C GLU A 89 -13.15 -5.62 7.40
N VAL A 90 -13.79 -4.80 8.23
CA VAL A 90 -13.72 -3.33 8.20
C VAL A 90 -12.33 -2.82 8.60
N ASP A 91 -11.69 -3.43 9.60
CA ASP A 91 -10.38 -3.00 10.10
C ASP A 91 -9.24 -3.39 9.15
N GLU A 92 -9.38 -4.51 8.42
CA GLU A 92 -8.44 -4.93 7.38
C GLU A 92 -8.46 -3.96 6.19
N ILE A 93 -9.65 -3.52 5.78
CA ILE A 93 -9.83 -2.53 4.70
C ILE A 93 -9.24 -1.18 5.11
N VAL A 94 -9.49 -0.73 6.35
CA VAL A 94 -8.92 0.53 6.88
C VAL A 94 -7.39 0.44 6.98
N GLY A 95 -6.84 -0.65 7.50
CA GLY A 95 -5.39 -0.86 7.61
C GLY A 95 -4.69 -0.88 6.25
N PHE A 96 -5.30 -1.51 5.24
CA PHE A 96 -4.78 -1.46 3.87
C PHE A 96 -4.85 -0.07 3.24
N ASN A 97 -5.99 0.62 3.40
CA ASN A 97 -6.14 1.99 2.90
C ASN A 97 -5.17 2.97 3.59
N MET A 98 -4.71 2.63 4.79
CA MET A 98 -3.71 3.35 5.57
C MET A 98 -2.26 2.92 5.30
N GLY A 99 -2.04 1.98 4.39
CA GLY A 99 -0.73 1.62 3.87
C GLY A 99 -0.05 0.43 4.54
N ALA A 100 -0.76 -0.43 5.27
CA ALA A 100 -0.21 -1.73 5.69
C ALA A 100 0.16 -2.60 4.47
N ASP A 101 1.27 -3.33 4.54
CA ASP A 101 1.64 -4.27 3.46
C ASP A 101 0.93 -5.62 3.61
N ASP A 102 0.59 -6.01 4.83
CA ASP A 102 -0.11 -7.26 5.19
C ASP A 102 -0.63 -7.20 6.65
N TYR A 103 -1.48 -8.15 7.02
CA TYR A 103 -2.13 -8.23 8.33
C TYR A 103 -2.27 -9.70 8.80
N VAL A 104 -2.21 -9.89 10.11
CA VAL A 104 -2.35 -11.21 10.76
C VAL A 104 -3.21 -11.07 12.01
N SER A 105 -4.26 -11.89 12.09
CA SER A 105 -5.10 -11.96 13.28
C SER A 105 -4.45 -12.75 14.42
N LYS A 106 -4.60 -12.22 15.65
CA LYS A 106 -4.31 -12.88 16.92
C LYS A 106 -5.52 -13.77 17.29
N PRO A 107 -5.33 -15.03 17.73
CA PRO A 107 -4.06 -15.72 17.90
C PRO A 107 -3.48 -16.24 16.56
N PHE A 108 -2.18 -16.08 16.36
CA PHE A 108 -1.50 -16.52 15.13
C PHE A 108 -0.59 -17.73 15.35
N LYS A 109 -0.38 -18.48 14.26
CA LYS A 109 0.62 -19.55 14.22
C LYS A 109 1.96 -18.99 13.74
N ILE A 110 3.03 -19.32 14.47
CA ILE A 110 4.39 -18.82 14.18
C ILE A 110 4.89 -19.19 12.78
N LYS A 111 4.71 -20.45 12.35
CA LYS A 111 5.21 -20.89 11.03
C LYS A 111 4.60 -20.07 9.88
N PRO A 112 3.26 -19.92 9.75
CA PRO A 112 2.65 -19.03 8.76
C PRO A 112 3.14 -17.58 8.85
N LEU A 113 3.28 -17.03 10.06
CA LEU A 113 3.76 -15.67 10.27
C LEU A 113 5.18 -15.47 9.70
N VAL A 114 6.11 -16.39 10.00
CA VAL A 114 7.48 -16.36 9.48
C VAL A 114 7.49 -16.45 7.95
N HIS A 115 6.64 -17.28 7.34
CA HIS A 115 6.54 -17.36 5.87
C HIS A 115 6.08 -16.03 5.26
N ARG A 116 5.11 -15.37 5.90
CA ARG A 116 4.60 -14.06 5.48
C ARG A 116 5.68 -12.98 5.57
N ILE A 117 6.41 -12.95 6.69
CA ILE A 117 7.57 -12.06 6.90
C ILE A 117 8.61 -12.26 5.80
N LYS A 118 9.01 -13.50 5.52
CA LYS A 118 9.95 -13.81 4.44
C LYS A 118 9.43 -13.39 3.07
N ALA A 119 8.14 -13.54 2.81
CA ALA A 119 7.51 -13.12 1.55
C ALA A 119 7.53 -11.59 1.38
N LEU A 120 7.25 -10.83 2.45
CA LEU A 120 7.34 -9.37 2.48
C LEU A 120 8.79 -8.91 2.24
N LEU A 121 9.75 -9.52 2.93
CA LEU A 121 11.17 -9.18 2.82
C LEU A 121 11.79 -9.55 1.47
N ARG A 122 11.31 -10.62 0.81
CA ARG A 122 11.75 -11.03 -0.53
C ARG A 122 11.34 -10.04 -1.62
N ARG A 123 10.33 -9.19 -1.39
CA ARG A 123 9.97 -8.12 -2.33
C ARG A 123 11.06 -7.03 -2.28
N SER A 124 12.10 -7.14 -3.11
CA SER A 124 13.23 -6.21 -3.15
C SER A 124 12.82 -4.74 -3.35
N PRO A 125 13.57 -3.74 -2.82
CA PRO A 125 13.39 -2.31 -3.14
C PRO A 125 13.59 -1.98 -4.63
N SER A 126 14.25 -2.83 -5.42
CA SER A 126 14.21 -2.74 -6.89
C SER A 126 12.80 -2.92 -7.48
N ASN A 127 11.83 -3.30 -6.67
CA ASN A 127 10.41 -3.39 -7.02
C ASN A 127 9.59 -2.16 -6.58
N ARG A 128 10.22 -1.06 -6.12
CA ARG A 128 9.54 0.23 -5.86
C ARG A 128 9.42 1.08 -7.13
N GLN A 129 10.46 1.10 -7.97
CA GLN A 129 10.34 1.66 -9.32
C GLN A 129 9.26 0.95 -10.15
N SER A 130 9.00 -0.34 -9.92
CA SER A 130 7.89 -1.06 -10.58
C SER A 130 6.54 -0.99 -9.86
N LYS A 131 6.47 -0.43 -8.65
CA LYS A 131 5.19 -0.20 -7.93
C LYS A 131 4.62 1.19 -8.17
N GLU A 132 5.49 2.17 -8.40
CA GLU A 132 5.13 3.55 -8.75
C GLU A 132 5.25 3.82 -10.24
N THR A 133 5.71 2.86 -11.03
CA THR A 133 5.66 2.93 -12.50
C THR A 133 4.95 1.70 -13.05
N ILE A 134 3.91 1.91 -13.87
CA ILE A 134 3.22 0.87 -14.63
C ILE A 134 3.66 1.00 -16.09
N SER A 135 3.99 -0.10 -16.75
CA SER A 135 4.19 -0.14 -18.21
C SER A 135 3.40 -1.32 -18.76
N ILE A 136 2.36 -1.02 -19.55
CA ILE A 136 1.44 -2.01 -20.11
C ILE A 136 1.03 -1.57 -21.52
N GLU A 137 1.34 -2.37 -22.54
CA GLU A 137 0.90 -2.16 -23.94
C GLU A 137 1.09 -0.70 -24.40
N GLY A 138 2.32 -0.18 -24.25
CA GLY A 138 2.67 1.18 -24.64
C GLY A 138 2.20 2.29 -23.70
N ILE A 139 1.34 2.00 -22.71
CA ILE A 139 0.98 2.94 -21.65
C ILE A 139 2.02 2.85 -20.53
N GLU A 140 2.67 3.96 -20.24
CA GLU A 140 3.55 4.12 -19.09
C GLU A 140 2.94 5.12 -18.11
N VAL A 141 2.86 4.79 -16.82
CA VAL A 141 2.36 5.71 -15.78
C VAL A 141 3.36 5.70 -14.63
N ASP A 142 4.05 6.81 -14.44
CA ASP A 142 4.95 7.08 -13.32
C ASP A 142 4.22 7.96 -12.30
N ARG A 143 3.75 7.32 -11.22
CA ARG A 143 3.05 7.95 -10.11
C ARG A 143 3.94 8.89 -9.31
N LEU A 144 5.23 8.58 -9.17
CA LEU A 144 6.16 9.39 -8.39
C LEU A 144 6.44 10.74 -9.07
N HIS A 145 6.66 10.70 -10.38
CA HIS A 145 6.91 11.91 -11.18
C HIS A 145 5.64 12.53 -11.74
N HIS A 146 4.47 11.89 -11.52
CA HIS A 146 3.17 12.31 -12.03
C HIS A 146 3.15 12.45 -13.56
N VAL A 147 3.82 11.53 -14.26
CA VAL A 147 3.97 11.49 -15.72
C VAL A 147 3.26 10.27 -16.29
N ALA A 148 2.46 10.45 -17.33
CA ALA A 148 1.90 9.35 -18.11
C ALA A 148 2.32 9.48 -19.57
N LYS A 149 2.68 8.38 -20.22
CA LYS A 149 3.04 8.31 -21.64
C LYS A 149 2.24 7.24 -22.35
N LEU A 150 2.04 7.44 -23.64
CA LEU A 150 1.52 6.46 -24.58
C LEU A 150 2.50 6.37 -25.75
N ASN A 151 3.10 5.20 -25.97
CA ASN A 151 4.12 4.97 -26.99
C ASN A 151 5.22 6.05 -26.95
N GLU A 152 5.82 6.22 -25.76
CA GLU A 152 6.86 7.21 -25.43
C GLU A 152 6.42 8.68 -25.47
N LYS A 153 5.22 8.99 -25.96
CA LYS A 153 4.68 10.35 -26.02
C LYS A 153 3.88 10.68 -24.76
N GLU A 154 4.21 11.79 -24.10
CA GLU A 154 3.53 12.23 -22.89
C GLU A 154 2.04 12.54 -23.11
N LEU A 155 1.20 12.02 -22.22
CA LEU A 155 -0.23 12.27 -22.15
C LEU A 155 -0.50 13.48 -21.25
N GLN A 156 -1.18 14.49 -21.80
CA GLN A 156 -1.62 15.66 -21.04
C GLN A 156 -2.89 15.32 -20.23
N LEU A 157 -2.73 14.71 -19.05
CA LEU A 157 -3.81 14.32 -18.15
C LEU A 157 -4.05 15.37 -17.07
N THR A 158 -5.31 15.57 -16.69
CA THR A 158 -5.67 16.26 -15.43
C THR A 158 -5.36 15.34 -14.24
N PRO A 159 -5.23 15.87 -13.00
CA PRO A 159 -4.95 15.05 -11.82
C PRO A 159 -5.94 13.88 -11.65
N THR A 160 -7.24 14.14 -11.80
CA THR A 160 -8.28 13.11 -11.70
C THR A 160 -8.19 12.07 -12.81
N GLU A 161 -7.86 12.45 -14.04
CA GLU A 161 -7.67 11.49 -15.14
C GLU A 161 -6.43 10.62 -14.90
N PHE A 162 -5.36 11.22 -14.37
CA PHE A 162 -4.16 10.51 -13.98
C PHE A 162 -4.46 9.48 -12.89
N ASP A 163 -5.14 9.89 -11.82
CA ASP A 163 -5.51 9.02 -10.71
C ASP A 163 -6.44 7.87 -11.14
N ILE A 164 -7.39 8.15 -12.04
CA ILE A 164 -8.25 7.12 -12.64
C ILE A 164 -7.42 6.12 -13.45
N LEU A 165 -6.54 6.62 -14.35
CA LEU A 165 -5.70 5.76 -15.17
C LEU A 165 -4.80 4.88 -14.30
N TRP A 166 -4.16 5.49 -13.31
CA TRP A 166 -3.32 4.80 -12.32
C TRP A 166 -4.09 3.71 -11.57
N THR A 167 -5.24 4.06 -11.01
CA THR A 167 -6.07 3.15 -10.20
C THR A 167 -6.51 1.93 -11.02
N LEU A 168 -6.98 2.18 -12.24
CA LEU A 168 -7.46 1.13 -13.14
C LEU A 168 -6.30 0.25 -13.64
N ALA A 169 -5.21 0.86 -14.13
CA ALA A 169 -4.09 0.14 -14.72
C ALA A 169 -3.25 -0.65 -13.70
N ARG A 170 -3.27 -0.26 -12.41
CA ARG A 170 -2.55 -0.97 -11.34
C ARG A 170 -3.21 -2.30 -10.96
N GLN A 171 -4.50 -2.47 -11.28
CA GLN A 171 -5.25 -3.70 -11.01
C GLN A 171 -6.04 -4.17 -12.26
N PRO A 172 -5.36 -4.58 -13.34
CA PRO A 172 -6.02 -5.08 -14.54
C PRO A 172 -6.96 -6.25 -14.20
N GLY A 173 -8.13 -6.28 -14.81
CA GLY A 173 -9.16 -7.30 -14.59
C GLY A 173 -10.15 -6.99 -13.46
N ARG A 174 -9.82 -6.09 -12.52
CA ARG A 174 -10.74 -5.71 -11.44
C ARG A 174 -11.69 -4.59 -11.86
N PRO A 175 -13.01 -4.76 -11.72
CA PRO A 175 -13.95 -3.65 -11.85
C PRO A 175 -13.94 -2.76 -10.60
N PHE A 176 -14.02 -1.45 -10.81
CA PHE A 176 -14.18 -0.43 -9.79
C PHE A 176 -15.50 0.29 -9.97
N SER A 177 -16.24 0.47 -8.88
CA SER A 177 -17.43 1.30 -8.86
C SER A 177 -17.08 2.78 -9.02
N ARG A 178 -18.07 3.59 -9.43
CA ARG A 178 -17.91 5.04 -9.52
C ARG A 178 -17.55 5.66 -8.17
N LEU A 179 -18.16 5.14 -7.10
CA LEU A 179 -17.87 5.59 -5.74
C LEU A 179 -16.43 5.25 -5.35
N GLU A 180 -15.96 4.03 -5.60
CA GLU A 180 -14.57 3.64 -5.32
C GLU A 180 -13.56 4.48 -6.12
N LEU A 181 -13.83 4.76 -7.40
CA LEU A 181 -12.97 5.63 -8.20
C LEU A 181 -12.96 7.06 -7.65
N MET A 182 -14.12 7.55 -7.24
CA MET A 182 -14.26 8.88 -6.65
C MET A 182 -13.47 8.98 -5.35
N ASP A 183 -13.62 8.01 -4.44
CA ASP A 183 -12.90 8.00 -3.16
C ASP A 183 -11.39 7.92 -3.33
N ARG A 184 -10.91 7.19 -4.35
CA ARG A 184 -9.47 7.04 -4.64
C ARG A 184 -8.84 8.24 -5.36
N CYS A 185 -9.62 9.02 -6.09
CA CYS A 185 -9.16 10.23 -6.77
C CYS A 185 -9.22 11.49 -5.88
N ARG A 186 -9.88 11.40 -4.71
CA ARG A 186 -9.89 12.45 -3.69
C ARG A 186 -8.60 12.39 -2.86
N GLY A 187 -7.49 12.87 -3.43
CA GLY A 187 -6.34 13.29 -2.62
C GLY A 187 -6.68 14.49 -1.72
N GLU A 188 -5.75 14.93 -0.87
CA GLU A 188 -5.91 15.89 0.26
C GLU A 188 -6.59 17.25 -0.05
N ASP A 189 -6.85 17.60 -1.31
CA ASP A 189 -7.52 18.84 -1.71
C ASP A 189 -8.98 18.59 -2.13
N ALA A 190 -9.86 18.47 -1.14
CA ALA A 190 -11.30 18.23 -1.30
C ALA A 190 -12.11 19.44 -1.83
N ASN A 191 -11.56 20.27 -2.71
CA ASN A 191 -12.20 21.51 -3.16
C ASN A 191 -12.04 21.78 -4.67
N SER A 192 -12.44 20.84 -5.51
CA SER A 192 -12.72 21.15 -6.92
C SER A 192 -14.00 20.47 -7.38
N LEU A 193 -14.90 21.27 -7.97
CA LEU A 193 -16.24 20.91 -8.39
C LEU A 193 -16.31 19.52 -9.04
N GLU A 194 -17.12 18.64 -8.44
CA GLU A 194 -17.33 17.25 -8.86
C GLU A 194 -17.89 17.18 -10.29
N ARG A 195 -17.02 16.98 -11.27
CA ARG A 195 -17.42 16.36 -12.54
C ARG A 195 -17.58 14.87 -12.28
N THR A 196 -18.61 14.24 -12.86
CA THR A 196 -18.86 12.82 -12.64
C THR A 196 -17.71 11.96 -13.18
N ILE A 197 -17.43 10.81 -12.56
CA ILE A 197 -16.42 9.84 -13.03
C ILE A 197 -16.56 9.55 -14.52
N ASP A 198 -17.80 9.48 -15.02
CA ASP A 198 -18.12 9.20 -16.42
C ASP A 198 -17.55 10.27 -17.38
N VAL A 199 -17.54 11.54 -16.96
CA VAL A 199 -16.94 12.64 -17.75
C VAL A 199 -15.42 12.48 -17.81
N HIS A 200 -14.78 12.15 -16.69
CA HIS A 200 -13.33 11.92 -16.64
C HIS A 200 -12.93 10.68 -17.44
N ILE A 201 -13.67 9.58 -17.35
CA ILE A 201 -13.44 8.38 -18.16
C ILE A 201 -13.59 8.69 -19.65
N ARG A 202 -14.61 9.47 -20.03
CA ARG A 202 -14.79 9.89 -21.43
C ARG A 202 -13.60 10.70 -21.93
N SER A 203 -13.15 11.68 -21.15
CA SER A 203 -11.99 12.51 -21.50
C SER A 203 -10.70 11.68 -21.57
N LEU A 204 -10.47 10.79 -20.61
CA LEU A 204 -9.33 9.89 -20.57
C LEU A 204 -9.30 8.96 -21.80
N ARG A 205 -10.44 8.37 -22.17
CA ARG A 205 -10.56 7.53 -23.39
C ARG A 205 -10.18 8.31 -24.66
N ILE A 206 -10.60 9.57 -24.78
CA ILE A 206 -10.20 10.41 -25.93
C ILE A 206 -8.68 10.56 -25.99
N LYS A 207 -8.03 10.80 -24.83
CA LYS A 207 -6.58 10.99 -24.74
C LYS A 207 -5.78 9.69 -24.99
N LEU A 208 -6.36 8.53 -24.69
CA LEU A 208 -5.74 7.22 -24.92
C LEU A 208 -5.86 6.71 -26.37
N GLY A 209 -6.69 7.35 -27.21
CA GLY A 209 -6.87 6.94 -28.61
C GLY A 209 -7.30 5.48 -28.75
N ASP A 210 -6.59 4.69 -29.56
CA ASP A 210 -6.90 3.27 -29.79
C ASP A 210 -6.82 2.42 -28.50
N HIS A 211 -6.01 2.85 -27.52
CA HIS A 211 -5.84 2.18 -26.23
C HIS A 211 -7.00 2.49 -25.26
N SER A 212 -7.94 3.36 -25.67
CA SER A 212 -9.20 3.59 -24.93
C SER A 212 -10.02 2.33 -24.73
N THR A 213 -9.83 1.34 -25.62
CA THR A 213 -10.47 0.03 -25.56
C THR A 213 -10.04 -0.82 -24.37
N PHE A 214 -8.95 -0.46 -23.69
CA PHE A 214 -8.52 -1.10 -22.45
C PHE A 214 -9.35 -0.67 -21.25
N ILE A 215 -10.05 0.48 -21.31
CA ILE A 215 -10.98 0.87 -20.27
C ILE A 215 -12.37 0.39 -20.67
N ASP A 216 -12.82 -0.70 -20.08
CA ASP A 216 -14.16 -1.27 -20.27
C ASP A 216 -15.18 -0.62 -19.32
N THR A 217 -16.41 -0.49 -19.79
CA THR A 217 -17.57 -0.21 -18.93
C THR A 217 -18.22 -1.53 -18.52
N VAL A 218 -18.20 -1.86 -17.23
CA VAL A 218 -18.88 -3.02 -16.67
C VAL A 218 -20.27 -2.58 -16.22
N ARG A 219 -21.30 -2.93 -17.01
CA ARG A 219 -22.70 -2.49 -16.77
C ARG A 219 -23.15 -2.82 -15.35
N GLY A 220 -23.75 -1.84 -14.68
CA GLY A 220 -24.21 -1.97 -13.29
C GLY A 220 -23.14 -1.92 -12.21
N ILE A 221 -21.85 -1.93 -12.58
CA ILE A 221 -20.74 -1.95 -11.62
C ILE A 221 -19.89 -0.67 -11.75
N GLY A 222 -19.30 -0.42 -12.91
CA GLY A 222 -18.43 0.75 -13.12
C GLY A 222 -17.44 0.53 -14.25
N TYR A 223 -16.15 0.68 -13.97
CA TYR A 223 -15.08 0.64 -14.98
C TYR A 223 -13.98 -0.33 -14.62
N ARG A 224 -13.32 -0.90 -15.64
CA ARG A 224 -12.24 -1.87 -15.48
C ARG A 224 -11.16 -1.61 -16.51
N PHE A 225 -9.89 -1.76 -16.13
CA PHE A 225 -8.80 -1.90 -17.09
C PHE A 225 -8.66 -3.36 -17.53
N GLN A 226 -8.67 -3.65 -18.81
CA GLN A 226 -8.60 -4.99 -19.36
C GLN A 226 -7.77 -4.99 -20.65
N LEU A 227 -6.75 -5.86 -20.69
CA LEU A 227 -5.98 -6.09 -21.92
C LEU A 227 -6.82 -6.94 -22.87
N LYS A 228 -6.77 -6.60 -24.15
CA LYS A 228 -7.47 -7.28 -25.24
C LYS A 228 -6.49 -8.00 -26.13
#